data_AF-A0A1Q8BL30-F1
#
_entry.id   AF-A0A1Q8BL30-F1
#
_cell.length_a   1.000
_cell.length_b   1.000
_cell.length_c   1.000
_cell.angle_alpha   90.00
_cell.angle_beta   90.00
_cell.angle_gamma   90.00
#
_symmetry.space_group_name_H-M   'P 1'
#
loop_
_entity.id
_entity.type
_entity.pdbx_description
1 polymer ?
#
loop_
_entity_poly.entity_id
_entity_poly.type
_entity_poly.pdbx_seq_one_letter_code
_entity_poly.pdbx_strand_id
1 'polypeptide(L)'
;MNRRLATWGHQPPKVEFKLYLPLRYLPPLADLPLGETRWPIVDTSRADANGDYPSAHPQVLLDRAIRAIDQQRELLEDQIAEVWCSRNEAPLFVDGGINRSAVVASSGCAIGVIKSHRTLYVEDDALKTVLNLGVNERSSVFRVSPRLRNSVMSWYLRQRDPQGHDPLWGLVRVEMTECDNPAERADEISRWVLAETRPLALPDGRWDKMSYGVRDCEEFLRAIS
;
A
#
# COMPACT_ATOMS: atom_id res chain seq x y z
N MET A 1 1.03 -5.58 27.00
CA MET A 1 1.80 -4.78 26.02
C MET A 1 1.18 -3.39 25.95
N ASN A 2 1.99 -2.34 26.08
CA ASN A 2 1.55 -0.96 25.88
C ASN A 2 1.39 -0.71 24.37
N ARG A 3 0.14 -0.63 23.88
CA ARG A 3 -0.19 -0.42 22.45
C ARG A 3 -0.42 1.05 22.10
N ARG A 4 0.26 1.97 22.80
CA ARG A 4 0.16 3.39 22.45
C ARG A 4 0.82 3.61 21.10
N LEU A 5 0.05 4.14 20.16
CA LEU A 5 0.58 4.68 18.92
C LEU A 5 1.55 5.80 19.25
N ALA A 6 2.72 5.73 18.64
CA ALA A 6 3.70 6.81 18.66
C ALA A 6 4.15 7.04 17.22
N THR A 7 4.41 8.30 16.88
CA THR A 7 5.03 8.60 15.60
C THR A 7 6.48 8.13 15.61
N TRP A 8 6.93 7.62 14.46
CA TRP A 8 8.29 7.13 14.31
C TRP A 8 9.32 8.23 14.63
N GLY A 9 10.32 7.89 15.45
CA GLY A 9 11.37 8.81 15.88
C GLY A 9 10.87 10.06 16.62
N HIS A 10 9.64 10.04 17.14
CA HIS A 10 8.93 11.22 17.66
C HIS A 10 8.80 12.37 16.64
N GLN A 11 8.92 12.06 15.35
CA GLN A 11 8.76 13.04 14.28
C GLN A 11 7.27 13.33 14.06
N PRO A 12 6.90 14.56 13.66
CA PRO A 12 5.53 14.83 13.27
C PRO A 12 5.17 14.01 12.01
N PRO A 13 3.88 13.65 11.83
CA PRO A 13 3.40 13.08 10.58
C PRO A 13 3.67 14.05 9.43
N LYS A 14 4.03 13.51 8.26
CA LYS A 14 4.24 14.33 7.06
C LYS A 14 2.89 14.64 6.42
N VAL A 15 2.54 15.92 6.34
CA VAL A 15 1.31 16.43 5.71
C VAL A 15 1.70 17.47 4.67
N GLU A 16 1.22 17.28 3.44
CA GLU A 16 1.47 18.19 2.31
C GLU A 16 0.15 18.67 1.71
N PHE A 17 0.04 19.97 1.48
CA PHE A 17 -1.13 20.59 0.81
C PHE A 17 -0.71 21.10 -0.56
N LYS A 18 -1.42 20.66 -1.61
CA LYS A 18 -1.16 21.01 -3.01
C LYS A 18 -2.47 21.19 -3.77
N LEU A 19 -2.45 22.04 -4.79
CA LEU A 19 -3.57 22.22 -5.71
C LEU A 19 -3.31 21.43 -6.99
N TYR A 20 -4.21 20.52 -7.35
CA TYR A 20 -4.09 19.70 -8.56
C TYR A 20 -5.03 20.26 -9.62
N LEU A 21 -4.47 20.94 -10.62
CA LEU A 21 -5.23 21.72 -11.59
C LEU A 21 -4.86 21.32 -13.02
N PRO A 22 -5.84 21.13 -13.92
CA PRO A 22 -5.55 20.83 -15.31
C PRO A 22 -5.30 22.14 -16.09
N LEU A 23 -4.11 22.73 -15.93
CA LEU A 23 -3.81 24.10 -16.36
C LEU A 23 -4.06 24.38 -17.84
N ARG A 24 -3.94 23.37 -18.71
CA ARG A 24 -4.26 23.48 -20.14
C ARG A 24 -5.70 23.91 -20.43
N TYR A 25 -6.65 23.55 -19.57
CA TYR A 25 -8.08 23.83 -19.78
C TYR A 25 -8.60 24.99 -18.92
N LEU A 26 -7.71 25.62 -18.14
CA LEU A 26 -8.04 26.76 -17.32
C LEU A 26 -7.53 28.05 -17.97
N PRO A 27 -8.14 29.20 -17.68
CA PRO A 27 -7.53 30.50 -17.93
C PRO A 27 -6.10 30.57 -17.34
N PRO A 28 -5.24 31.47 -17.85
CA PRO A 28 -3.92 31.72 -17.27
C PRO A 28 -4.00 31.86 -15.74
N LEU A 29 -3.03 31.28 -15.02
CA LEU A 29 -3.01 31.30 -13.55
C LEU A 29 -3.13 32.71 -12.97
N ALA A 30 -2.61 33.73 -13.66
CA ALA A 30 -2.69 35.14 -13.27
C ALA A 30 -4.13 35.69 -13.26
N ASP A 31 -5.03 35.09 -14.05
CA ASP A 31 -6.42 35.50 -14.19
C ASP A 31 -7.37 34.69 -13.29
N LEU A 32 -6.86 33.62 -12.66
CA LEU A 32 -7.63 32.84 -11.70
C LEU A 32 -7.67 33.59 -10.37
N PRO A 33 -8.80 33.61 -9.64
CA PRO A 33 -8.92 34.21 -8.32
C PRO A 33 -8.24 33.35 -7.24
N LEU A 34 -7.06 32.80 -7.54
CA LEU A 34 -6.28 31.94 -6.65
C LEU A 34 -5.42 32.75 -5.66
N GLY A 35 -5.32 34.07 -5.83
CA GLY A 35 -4.42 34.92 -5.05
C GLY A 35 -2.96 34.45 -5.08
N GLU A 36 -2.11 34.98 -4.21
CA GLU A 36 -0.87 34.27 -3.84
C GLU A 36 -1.26 33.00 -3.08
N THR A 37 -1.54 31.93 -3.81
CA THR A 37 -1.86 30.64 -3.20
C THR A 37 -0.63 30.16 -2.43
N ARG A 38 -0.80 29.94 -1.12
CA ARG A 38 0.23 29.37 -0.24
C ARG A 38 0.61 27.92 -0.58
N TRP A 39 -0.14 27.27 -1.48
CA TRP A 39 0.04 25.85 -1.82
C TRP A 39 0.67 25.68 -3.20
N PRO A 40 1.64 24.76 -3.36
CA PRO A 40 2.18 24.43 -4.67
C PRO A 40 1.09 23.92 -5.61
N ILE A 41 1.17 24.34 -6.87
CA ILE A 41 0.27 23.90 -7.95
C ILE A 41 0.93 22.74 -8.71
N VAL A 42 0.19 21.65 -8.87
CA VAL A 42 0.56 20.49 -9.68
C VAL A 42 -0.33 20.49 -10.93
N ASP A 43 0.29 20.64 -12.10
CA ASP A 43 -0.41 20.58 -13.38
C ASP A 43 -0.73 19.12 -13.75
N THR A 44 -2.02 18.78 -13.76
CA THR A 44 -2.52 17.44 -14.09
C THR A 44 -2.86 17.25 -15.57
N SER A 45 -2.69 18.30 -16.37
CA SER A 45 -2.97 18.30 -17.81
C SER A 45 -1.75 18.03 -18.69
N ARG A 46 -0.62 17.67 -18.08
CA ARG A 46 0.61 17.27 -18.80
C ARG A 46 0.40 15.99 -19.60
N ALA A 47 1.16 15.87 -20.69
CA ALA A 47 1.20 14.65 -21.49
C ALA A 47 1.65 13.45 -20.65
N ASP A 48 1.09 12.27 -20.91
CA ASP A 48 1.61 11.03 -20.35
C ASP A 48 2.86 10.52 -21.10
N ALA A 49 3.33 9.32 -20.73
CA ALA A 49 4.51 8.70 -21.31
C ALA A 49 4.42 8.46 -22.82
N ASN A 50 3.22 8.43 -23.41
CA ASN A 50 3.02 8.28 -24.85
C ASN A 50 2.95 9.63 -25.57
N GLY A 51 3.05 10.76 -24.85
CA GLY A 51 2.88 12.09 -25.39
C GLY A 51 1.41 12.53 -25.49
N ASP A 52 0.47 11.71 -25.02
CA ASP A 52 -0.95 12.00 -25.10
C ASP A 52 -1.42 12.89 -23.96
N TYR A 53 -2.22 13.88 -24.30
CA TYR A 53 -2.83 14.78 -23.34
C TYR A 53 -4.22 14.29 -22.94
N PRO A 54 -4.65 14.51 -21.68
CA PRO A 54 -6.00 14.13 -21.27
C PRO A 54 -7.05 14.87 -22.11
N SER A 55 -8.24 14.31 -22.27
CA SER A 55 -9.34 15.07 -22.87
C SER A 55 -9.88 16.10 -21.86
N ALA A 56 -10.62 17.10 -22.35
CA ALA A 56 -11.31 18.07 -21.49
C ALA A 56 -12.51 17.47 -20.72
N HIS A 57 -12.74 16.15 -20.82
CA HIS A 57 -13.86 15.50 -20.15
C HIS A 57 -13.67 15.53 -18.62
N PRO A 58 -14.64 16.05 -17.84
CA PRO A 58 -14.48 16.26 -16.39
C PRO A 58 -14.01 15.02 -15.62
N GLN A 59 -14.55 13.83 -15.93
CA GLN A 59 -14.12 12.59 -15.27
C GLN A 59 -12.66 12.23 -15.55
N VAL A 60 -12.17 12.48 -16.77
CA VAL A 60 -10.77 12.18 -17.12
C VAL A 60 -9.82 13.11 -16.37
N LEU A 61 -10.21 14.38 -16.22
CA LEU A 61 -9.44 15.37 -15.45
C LEU A 61 -9.42 15.04 -13.96
N LEU A 62 -10.57 14.62 -13.40
CA LEU A 62 -10.66 14.17 -12.01
C LEU A 62 -9.80 12.93 -11.76
N ASP A 63 -9.90 11.93 -12.62
CA ASP A 63 -9.10 10.70 -12.51
C ASP A 63 -7.59 11.01 -12.59
N ARG A 64 -7.18 11.96 -13.44
CA ARG A 64 -5.78 12.42 -13.53
C ARG A 64 -5.33 13.08 -12.23
N ALA A 65 -6.17 13.91 -11.61
CA ALA A 65 -5.86 14.54 -10.34
C ALA A 65 -5.73 13.51 -9.20
N ILE A 66 -6.67 12.57 -9.11
CA ILE A 66 -6.63 11.49 -8.10
C ILE A 66 -5.36 10.64 -8.27
N ARG A 67 -5.01 10.26 -9.51
CA ARG A 67 -3.76 9.52 -9.79
C ARG A 67 -2.52 10.31 -9.39
N ALA A 68 -2.49 11.62 -9.63
CA ALA A 68 -1.36 12.46 -9.24
C ALA A 68 -1.24 12.57 -7.71
N ILE A 69 -2.36 12.63 -6.98
CA ILE A 69 -2.39 12.57 -5.52
C ILE A 69 -1.85 11.23 -5.03
N ASP A 70 -2.37 10.11 -5.57
CA ASP A 70 -1.96 8.77 -5.19
C ASP A 70 -0.45 8.56 -5.42
N GLN A 71 0.08 9.00 -6.57
CA GLN A 71 1.52 8.92 -6.86
C GLN A 71 2.36 9.70 -5.85
N GLN A 72 1.92 10.89 -5.45
CA GLN A 72 2.66 11.68 -4.46
C GLN A 72 2.56 11.08 -3.05
N ARG A 73 1.41 10.51 -2.69
CA ARG A 73 1.26 9.76 -1.44
C ARG A 73 2.20 8.54 -1.42
N GLU A 74 2.22 7.76 -2.49
CA GLU A 74 3.09 6.59 -2.63
C GLU A 74 4.57 6.97 -2.53
N LEU A 75 4.99 8.07 -3.16
CA LEU A 75 6.38 8.57 -3.05
C LEU A 75 6.74 8.96 -1.61
N LEU A 76 5.81 9.56 -0.87
CA LEU A 76 6.01 9.94 0.52
C LEU A 76 6.12 8.71 1.44
N GLU A 77 5.26 7.72 1.22
CA GLU A 77 5.31 6.41 1.90
C GLU A 77 6.65 5.71 1.65
N ASP A 78 7.08 5.64 0.38
CA ASP A 78 8.34 5.01 0.00
C ASP A 78 9.54 5.71 0.67
N GLN A 79 9.58 7.04 0.68
CA GLN A 79 10.64 7.80 1.38
C GLN A 79 10.71 7.50 2.89
N ILE A 80 9.55 7.39 3.56
CA ILE A 80 9.51 7.08 4.99
C ILE A 80 9.97 5.64 5.23
N ALA A 81 9.52 4.70 4.41
CA ALA A 81 9.90 3.30 4.50
C ALA A 81 11.40 3.08 4.25
N GLU A 82 11.99 3.80 3.29
CA GLU A 82 13.43 3.76 3.01
C GLU A 82 14.26 4.19 4.21
N VAL A 83 13.90 5.30 4.86
CA VAL A 83 14.64 5.77 6.04
C VAL A 83 14.49 4.78 7.20
N TRP A 84 13.31 4.20 7.42
CA TRP A 84 13.13 3.13 8.41
C TRP A 84 14.05 1.92 8.12
N CYS A 85 14.00 1.41 6.90
CA CYS A 85 14.77 0.24 6.49
C CYS A 85 16.28 0.49 6.58
N SER A 86 16.75 1.70 6.29
CA SER A 86 18.17 2.06 6.40
C SER A 86 18.74 1.93 7.82
N ARG A 87 17.89 2.02 8.85
CA ARG A 87 18.28 1.91 10.26
C ARG A 87 18.13 0.50 10.81
N ASN A 88 17.39 -0.37 10.10
CA ASN A 88 17.15 -1.78 10.45
C ASN A 88 16.73 -1.99 11.92
N GLU A 89 15.82 -1.14 12.43
CA GLU A 89 15.47 -1.09 13.85
C GLU A 89 14.53 -2.23 14.26
N ALA A 90 13.39 -2.36 13.57
CA ALA A 90 12.35 -3.33 13.88
C ALA A 90 11.54 -3.68 12.62
N PRO A 91 10.72 -4.76 12.64
CA PRO A 91 9.87 -5.10 11.51
C PRO A 91 8.96 -3.93 11.11
N LEU A 92 8.90 -3.67 9.80
CA LEU A 92 8.05 -2.65 9.19
C LEU A 92 6.90 -3.32 8.47
N PHE A 93 5.68 -3.06 8.93
CA PHE A 93 4.46 -3.46 8.23
C PHE A 93 4.11 -2.40 7.18
N VAL A 94 4.12 -2.78 5.91
CA VAL A 94 3.76 -1.93 4.77
C VAL A 94 2.39 -2.35 4.24
N ASP A 95 1.42 -1.43 4.25
CA ASP A 95 0.09 -1.65 3.65
C ASP A 95 0.16 -1.54 2.12
N GLY A 96 0.68 -2.59 1.49
CA GLY A 96 0.98 -2.62 0.06
C GLY A 96 2.15 -3.52 -0.25
N GLY A 97 2.56 -3.53 -1.52
CA GLY A 97 3.74 -4.27 -1.95
C GLY A 97 5.03 -3.51 -1.63
N ILE A 98 6.11 -4.24 -1.36
CA ILE A 98 7.43 -3.66 -1.03
C ILE A 98 8.35 -3.53 -2.26
N ASN A 99 7.87 -3.93 -3.44
CA ASN A 99 8.67 -4.03 -4.65
C ASN A 99 8.95 -2.70 -5.38
N ARG A 100 8.42 -1.57 -4.90
CA ARG A 100 8.60 -0.24 -5.53
C ARG A 100 10.00 0.34 -5.29
N SER A 101 10.49 0.30 -4.06
CA SER A 101 11.82 0.77 -3.69
C SER A 101 12.81 -0.39 -3.58
N ALA A 102 13.98 -0.25 -4.19
CA ALA A 102 15.04 -1.26 -4.09
C ALA A 102 15.57 -1.42 -2.66
N VAL A 103 15.64 -0.32 -1.90
CA VAL A 103 16.08 -0.33 -0.49
C VAL A 103 15.07 -1.08 0.37
N VAL A 104 13.77 -0.85 0.17
CA VAL A 104 12.72 -1.54 0.93
C VAL A 104 12.63 -3.02 0.53
N ALA A 105 12.67 -3.33 -0.76
CA ALA A 105 12.58 -4.71 -1.26
C ALA A 105 13.77 -5.61 -0.83
N SER A 106 14.95 -5.02 -0.61
CA SER A 106 16.15 -5.73 -0.12
C SER A 106 16.25 -5.76 1.41
N SER A 107 15.34 -5.09 2.13
CA SER A 107 15.39 -5.01 3.58
C SER A 107 14.77 -6.24 4.25
N GLY A 108 15.52 -6.86 5.17
CA GLY A 108 15.04 -8.00 5.97
C GLY A 108 13.95 -7.66 6.99
N CYS A 109 13.75 -6.37 7.28
CA CYS A 109 12.72 -5.89 8.21
C CYS A 109 11.40 -5.52 7.52
N ALA A 110 11.38 -5.32 6.20
CA ALA A 110 10.19 -4.87 5.48
C ALA A 110 9.25 -6.04 5.15
N ILE A 111 7.97 -5.86 5.47
CA ILE A 111 6.90 -6.84 5.26
C ILE A 111 5.76 -6.15 4.51
N GLY A 112 5.54 -6.53 3.26
CA GLY A 112 4.40 -6.05 2.48
C GLY A 112 3.16 -6.86 2.75
N VAL A 113 2.01 -6.22 2.97
CA VAL A 113 0.71 -6.89 3.07
C VAL A 113 -0.27 -6.30 2.07
N ILE A 114 -0.60 -7.09 1.06
CA ILE A 114 -1.42 -6.70 -0.08
C ILE A 114 -2.82 -7.30 0.08
N LYS A 115 -3.81 -6.41 0.23
CA LYS A 115 -5.23 -6.77 0.42
C LYS A 115 -5.98 -6.94 -0.91
N SER A 116 -5.48 -6.29 -1.97
CA SER A 116 -6.09 -6.32 -3.31
C SER A 116 -5.51 -7.44 -4.17
N HIS A 117 -6.38 -8.18 -4.86
CA HIS A 117 -6.01 -9.35 -5.67
C HIS A 117 -6.24 -9.09 -7.16
N ARG A 118 -5.94 -7.88 -7.64
CA ARG A 118 -6.06 -7.51 -9.07
C ARG A 118 -5.19 -8.40 -9.96
N THR A 119 -4.09 -8.90 -9.40
CA THR A 119 -3.20 -9.87 -10.04
C THR A 119 -2.97 -11.01 -9.06
N LEU A 120 -3.35 -12.21 -9.47
CA LEU A 120 -3.01 -13.45 -8.79
C LEU A 120 -1.80 -14.06 -9.49
N TYR A 121 -0.75 -14.33 -8.73
CA TYR A 121 0.49 -14.97 -9.20
C TYR A 121 0.43 -16.51 -9.16
N VAL A 122 -0.78 -17.07 -9.27
CA VAL A 122 -1.04 -18.51 -9.25
C VAL A 122 -2.07 -18.85 -10.30
N GLU A 123 -1.92 -20.03 -10.91
CA GLU A 123 -2.79 -20.55 -11.97
C GLU A 123 -3.26 -21.97 -11.62
N ASP A 124 -4.30 -22.44 -12.29
CA ASP A 124 -4.79 -23.82 -12.24
C ASP A 124 -5.00 -24.38 -10.81
N ASP A 125 -4.35 -25.49 -10.47
CA ASP A 125 -4.53 -26.16 -9.18
C ASP A 125 -3.92 -25.36 -8.01
N ALA A 126 -2.91 -24.53 -8.28
CA ALA A 126 -2.38 -23.62 -7.28
C ALA A 126 -3.41 -22.54 -6.93
N LEU A 127 -4.17 -22.05 -7.92
CA LEU A 127 -5.28 -21.13 -7.68
C LEU A 127 -6.34 -21.78 -6.80
N LYS A 128 -6.77 -23.00 -7.11
CA LYS A 128 -7.74 -23.74 -6.26
C LYS A 128 -7.23 -23.90 -4.83
N THR A 129 -5.95 -24.21 -4.66
CA THR A 129 -5.33 -24.35 -3.34
C THR A 129 -5.38 -23.04 -2.56
N VAL A 130 -4.96 -21.93 -3.18
CA VAL A 130 -4.97 -20.60 -2.56
C VAL A 130 -6.38 -20.16 -2.16
N LEU A 131 -7.36 -20.37 -3.04
CA LEU A 131 -8.76 -20.00 -2.76
C LEU A 131 -9.39 -20.84 -1.64
N ASN A 132 -8.89 -22.06 -1.41
CA ASN A 132 -9.39 -22.97 -0.37
C ASN A 132 -8.53 -22.97 0.92
N LEU A 133 -7.54 -22.09 1.06
CA LEU A 133 -6.79 -21.94 2.31
C LEU A 133 -7.75 -21.69 3.49
N GLY A 134 -7.64 -22.53 4.52
CA GLY A 134 -8.34 -22.38 5.79
C GLY A 134 -7.77 -21.25 6.64
N VAL A 135 -8.49 -20.87 7.70
CA VAL A 135 -8.07 -19.76 8.58
C VAL A 135 -6.71 -20.04 9.21
N ASN A 136 -5.81 -19.06 9.13
CA ASN A 136 -4.41 -19.12 9.55
C ASN A 136 -3.50 -20.00 8.68
N GLU A 137 -4.01 -20.57 7.59
CA GLU A 137 -3.18 -21.29 6.63
C GLU A 137 -2.54 -20.33 5.62
N ARG A 138 -1.36 -20.73 5.14
CA ARG A 138 -0.65 -20.04 4.07
C ARG A 138 -0.30 -20.97 2.92
N SER A 139 -0.13 -20.40 1.74
CA SER A 139 0.50 -21.10 0.62
C SER A 139 2.01 -21.31 0.86
N SER A 140 2.62 -22.13 0.01
CA SER A 140 4.06 -22.12 -0.20
C SER A 140 4.56 -20.73 -0.63
N VAL A 141 5.82 -20.44 -0.32
CA VAL A 141 6.50 -19.22 -0.76
C VAL A 141 6.87 -19.35 -2.24
N PHE A 142 6.63 -18.30 -3.01
CA PHE A 142 6.98 -18.19 -4.43
C PHE A 142 7.63 -16.84 -4.71
N ARG A 143 8.41 -16.76 -5.78
CA ARG A 143 9.07 -15.52 -6.19
C ARG A 143 8.17 -14.71 -7.12
N VAL A 144 8.08 -13.40 -6.87
CA VAL A 144 7.43 -12.42 -7.75
C VAL A 144 8.51 -11.52 -8.33
N SER A 145 8.72 -11.58 -9.65
CA SER A 145 9.73 -10.79 -10.37
C SER A 145 9.10 -10.01 -11.54
N PRO A 146 8.43 -8.87 -11.29
CA PRO A 146 7.86 -8.05 -12.34
C PRO A 146 8.95 -7.36 -13.16
N ARG A 147 8.73 -7.16 -14.47
CA ARG A 147 9.76 -6.59 -15.37
C ARG A 147 10.32 -5.22 -14.95
N LEU A 148 9.52 -4.39 -14.29
CA LEU A 148 9.85 -3.00 -13.94
C LEU A 148 9.96 -2.78 -12.42
N ARG A 149 9.97 -3.85 -11.62
CA ARG A 149 9.99 -3.76 -10.15
C ARG A 149 10.97 -4.75 -9.54
N ASN A 150 11.28 -4.56 -8.28
CA ASN A 150 12.18 -5.42 -7.55
C ASN A 150 11.56 -6.80 -7.32
N SER A 151 12.41 -7.83 -7.34
CA SER A 151 11.98 -9.19 -7.03
C SER A 151 11.75 -9.35 -5.53
N VAL A 152 10.68 -10.05 -5.15
CA VAL A 152 10.33 -10.33 -3.75
C VAL A 152 9.88 -11.78 -3.58
N MET A 153 10.02 -12.30 -2.37
CA MET A 153 9.39 -13.56 -1.98
C MET A 153 7.97 -13.27 -1.50
N SER A 154 7.01 -14.11 -1.89
CA SER A 154 5.60 -13.88 -1.60
C SER A 154 4.83 -15.16 -1.31
N TRP A 155 3.75 -15.04 -0.55
CA TRP A 155 2.81 -16.12 -0.27
C TRP A 155 1.42 -15.55 0.00
N TYR A 156 0.39 -16.38 -0.11
CA TYR A 156 -0.96 -16.04 0.33
C TYR A 156 -1.20 -16.52 1.75
N LEU A 157 -1.96 -15.75 2.53
CA LEU A 157 -2.31 -16.02 3.92
C LEU A 157 -3.80 -15.75 4.12
N ARG A 158 -4.51 -16.69 4.76
CA ARG A 158 -5.93 -16.53 5.10
C ARG A 158 -6.09 -16.05 6.53
N GLN A 159 -6.61 -14.85 6.70
CA GLN A 159 -6.86 -14.22 8.00
C GLN A 159 -8.25 -14.54 8.58
N ARG A 160 -9.25 -14.83 7.72
CA ARG A 160 -10.65 -15.03 8.10
C ARG A 160 -11.29 -16.17 7.33
N ASP A 161 -12.35 -16.74 7.88
CA ASP A 161 -13.13 -17.78 7.22
C ASP A 161 -13.91 -17.20 6.04
N PRO A 162 -13.75 -17.72 4.80
CA PRO A 162 -14.50 -17.26 3.64
C PRO A 162 -15.93 -17.82 3.57
N GLN A 163 -16.38 -18.67 4.52
CA GLN A 163 -17.70 -19.27 4.49
C GLN A 163 -18.81 -18.19 4.39
N GLY A 164 -19.63 -18.27 3.34
CA GLY A 164 -20.71 -17.31 3.08
C GLY A 164 -20.25 -16.00 2.40
N HIS A 165 -18.98 -15.90 2.01
CA HIS A 165 -18.38 -14.74 1.35
C HIS A 165 -17.72 -15.11 0.02
N ASP A 166 -17.20 -14.09 -0.68
CA ASP A 166 -16.36 -14.26 -1.86
C ASP A 166 -15.08 -15.07 -1.54
N PRO A 167 -14.53 -15.89 -2.45
CA PRO A 167 -13.33 -16.69 -2.21
C PRO A 167 -12.07 -15.91 -1.77
N LEU A 168 -11.99 -14.61 -2.06
CA LEU A 168 -10.89 -13.74 -1.65
C LEU A 168 -11.11 -13.14 -0.25
N TRP A 169 -12.21 -13.43 0.43
CA TRP A 169 -12.53 -12.90 1.76
C TRP A 169 -11.49 -13.28 2.80
N GLY A 170 -10.92 -12.30 3.49
CA GLY A 170 -9.83 -12.51 4.44
C GLY A 170 -8.53 -13.06 3.83
N LEU A 171 -8.42 -13.14 2.50
CA LEU A 171 -7.16 -13.48 1.83
C LEU A 171 -6.27 -12.24 1.76
N VAL A 172 -4.99 -12.37 2.09
CA VAL A 172 -3.98 -11.35 1.82
C VAL A 172 -2.77 -12.01 1.15
N ARG A 173 -2.04 -11.23 0.35
CA ARG A 173 -0.71 -11.62 -0.11
C ARG A 173 0.33 -10.93 0.75
N VAL A 174 1.29 -11.69 1.24
CA VAL A 174 2.41 -11.17 2.03
C VAL A 174 3.69 -11.19 1.17
N GLU A 175 4.54 -10.19 1.33
CA GLU A 175 5.81 -10.04 0.64
C GLU A 175 6.96 -9.82 1.63
N MET A 176 8.12 -10.41 1.34
CA MET A 176 9.36 -10.21 2.09
C MET A 176 10.57 -10.25 1.13
N THR A 177 11.73 -9.83 1.63
CA THR A 177 12.99 -9.97 0.89
C THR A 177 13.44 -11.44 0.77
N GLU A 178 14.33 -11.72 -0.16
CA GLU A 178 14.92 -13.05 -0.29
C GLU A 178 15.81 -13.40 0.91
N CYS A 179 15.71 -14.64 1.42
CA CYS A 179 16.45 -15.13 2.57
C CYS A 179 16.71 -16.63 2.50
N ASP A 180 17.66 -17.13 3.29
CA ASP A 180 18.11 -18.53 3.25
C ASP A 180 17.03 -19.55 3.65
N ASN A 181 16.19 -19.23 4.64
CA ASN A 181 15.09 -20.11 5.07
C ASN A 181 13.71 -19.45 4.87
N PRO A 182 13.21 -19.38 3.62
CA PRO A 182 12.01 -18.63 3.29
C PRO A 182 10.74 -19.23 3.92
N ALA A 183 10.67 -20.55 4.11
CA ALA A 183 9.50 -21.19 4.69
C ALA A 183 9.34 -20.84 6.18
N GLU A 184 10.40 -20.97 6.97
CA GLU A 184 10.38 -20.64 8.40
C GLU A 184 10.13 -19.15 8.64
N ARG A 185 10.77 -18.30 7.82
CA ARG A 185 10.55 -16.85 7.89
C ARG A 185 9.12 -16.47 7.52
N ALA A 186 8.52 -17.12 6.52
CA ALA A 186 7.12 -16.92 6.17
C ALA A 186 6.16 -17.36 7.29
N ASP A 187 6.46 -18.44 8.02
CA ASP A 187 5.68 -18.87 9.19
C ASP A 187 5.76 -17.85 10.33
N GLU A 188 6.94 -17.29 10.57
CA GLU A 188 7.14 -16.21 11.54
C GLU A 188 6.35 -14.96 11.17
N ILE A 189 6.54 -14.44 9.95
CA ILE A 189 5.86 -13.23 9.48
C ILE A 189 4.34 -13.45 9.45
N SER A 190 3.86 -14.63 9.05
CA SER A 190 2.43 -14.94 9.03
C SER A 190 1.82 -14.82 10.43
N ARG A 191 2.52 -15.29 11.47
CA ARG A 191 2.08 -15.11 12.87
C ARG A 191 2.01 -13.63 13.27
N TRP A 192 2.96 -12.80 12.85
CA TRP A 192 2.91 -11.36 13.09
C TRP A 192 1.70 -10.72 12.40
N VAL A 193 1.51 -10.99 11.10
CA VAL A 193 0.40 -10.45 10.32
C VAL A 193 -0.96 -10.88 10.90
N LEU A 194 -1.10 -12.13 11.34
CA LEU A 194 -2.32 -12.61 12.00
C LEU A 194 -2.55 -11.91 13.35
N ALA A 195 -1.50 -11.63 14.12
CA ALA A 195 -1.61 -10.94 15.40
C ALA A 195 -2.14 -9.49 15.24
N GLU A 196 -1.80 -8.84 14.13
CA GLU A 196 -2.26 -7.48 13.79
C GLU A 196 -3.74 -7.40 13.41
N THR A 197 -4.42 -8.54 13.20
CA THR A 197 -5.88 -8.58 12.97
C THR A 197 -6.70 -8.39 14.25
N ARG A 198 -6.03 -8.16 15.39
CA ARG A 198 -6.64 -8.00 16.72
C ARG A 198 -6.22 -6.68 17.40
N PRO A 199 -7.19 -5.88 17.86
CA PRO A 199 -8.64 -6.12 17.86
C PRO A 199 -9.26 -6.00 16.46
N LEU A 200 -10.52 -6.41 16.35
CA LEU A 200 -11.25 -6.39 15.08
C LEU A 200 -11.49 -4.94 14.63
N ALA A 201 -11.25 -4.66 13.35
CA ALA A 201 -11.34 -3.33 12.76
C ALA A 201 -12.79 -2.81 12.53
N LEU A 202 -13.81 -3.36 13.19
CA LEU A 202 -15.18 -2.87 13.05
C LEU A 202 -15.34 -1.42 13.53
N PRO A 203 -16.13 -0.58 12.83
CA PRO A 203 -17.06 -0.92 11.74
C PRO A 203 -16.48 -0.77 10.31
N ASP A 204 -15.16 -0.79 10.10
CA ASP A 204 -14.58 -0.69 8.76
C ASP A 204 -15.07 -1.85 7.86
N GLY A 205 -15.60 -1.53 6.67
CA GLY A 205 -16.12 -2.53 5.73
C GLY A 205 -15.04 -3.50 5.20
N ARG A 206 -13.76 -3.15 5.35
CA ARG A 206 -12.58 -3.95 4.97
C ARG A 206 -12.04 -4.79 6.13
N TRP A 207 -12.81 -4.95 7.21
CA TRP A 207 -12.37 -5.61 8.45
C TRP A 207 -11.83 -7.04 8.24
N ASP A 208 -12.23 -7.70 7.15
CA ASP A 208 -11.79 -9.05 6.81
C ASP A 208 -10.28 -9.13 6.56
N LYS A 209 -9.69 -8.05 6.03
CA LYS A 209 -8.26 -7.93 5.66
C LYS A 209 -7.53 -6.80 6.37
N MET A 210 -8.24 -6.02 7.18
CA MET A 210 -7.68 -4.84 7.82
C MET A 210 -6.82 -5.21 9.04
N SER A 211 -5.57 -4.74 9.05
CA SER A 211 -4.74 -4.71 10.26
C SER A 211 -5.21 -3.56 11.16
N TYR A 212 -5.31 -3.82 12.46
CA TYR A 212 -5.76 -2.83 13.42
C TYR A 212 -4.80 -1.64 13.51
N GLY A 213 -3.49 -1.88 13.49
CA GLY A 213 -2.49 -0.81 13.48
C GLY A 213 -2.60 0.11 12.26
N VAL A 214 -2.98 -0.43 11.10
CA VAL A 214 -3.22 0.36 9.89
C VAL A 214 -4.47 1.22 10.05
N ARG A 215 -5.59 0.64 10.54
CA ARG A 215 -6.82 1.40 10.82
C ARG A 215 -6.53 2.57 11.77
N ASP A 216 -5.85 2.31 12.88
CA ASP A 216 -5.50 3.31 13.88
C ASP A 216 -4.63 4.45 13.28
N CYS A 217 -3.71 4.10 12.38
CA CYS A 217 -2.93 5.08 11.61
C CYS A 217 -3.83 5.90 10.67
N GLU A 218 -4.74 5.27 9.93
CA GLU A 218 -5.69 5.96 9.04
C GLU A 218 -6.60 6.94 9.82
N GLU A 219 -7.12 6.53 10.98
CA GLU A 219 -7.95 7.39 11.85
C GLU A 219 -7.15 8.58 12.40
N PHE A 220 -5.91 8.34 12.84
CA PHE A 220 -5.02 9.42 13.30
C PHE A 220 -4.72 10.41 12.18
N LEU A 221 -4.34 9.94 10.99
CA LEU A 221 -4.02 10.79 9.84
C LEU A 221 -5.24 11.60 9.38
N ARG A 222 -6.44 11.01 9.39
CA ARG A 222 -7.70 11.69 9.06
C ARG A 222 -8.03 12.81 10.05
N ALA A 223 -7.68 12.66 11.32
CA ALA A 223 -7.96 13.67 12.34
C ALA A 223 -7.08 14.92 12.24
N ILE A 224 -5.94 14.83 11.54
CA ILE A 224 -4.94 15.90 11.45
C ILE A 224 -4.80 16.52 10.04
N SER A 225 -5.45 15.91 9.04
CA SER A 225 -5.50 16.39 7.66
C SER A 225 -6.65 17.38 7.44
#